data_AF-A0A0C9TA55-F1
#
_entry.id   AF-A0A0C9TA55-F1
#
_cell.length_a   1.000
_cell.length_b   1.000
_cell.length_c   1.000
_cell.angle_alpha   90.00
_cell.angle_beta   90.00
_cell.angle_gamma   90.00
#
_symmetry.space_group_name_H-M   'P 1'
#
loop_
_entity.id
_entity.type
_entity.pdbx_description
1 polymer ?
#
loop_
_entity_poly.entity_id
_entity_poly.type
_entity_poly.pdbx_seq_one_letter_code
_entity_poly.pdbx_strand_id
1 'polypeptide(L)'
;PLVYSPPALTPESILRNIVESAPSLNYTCWQQIEPARKLINLAHVPVLMITSESGEHSNYDGCTARYLTQAGVPIQHLRLEDVGIHGNGHMMFMEKNSAKIVQEVVEPWIFAQSKA
;
A
#
# COMPACT_ATOMS: atom_id res chain seq x y z
N PRO A 1 4.76 -12.66 -10.15
CA PRO A 1 6.06 -13.04 -9.52
C PRO A 1 6.87 -11.80 -9.11
N LEU A 2 7.34 -11.75 -7.85
CA LEU A 2 8.16 -10.65 -7.31
C LEU A 2 9.58 -10.73 -7.89
N VAL A 3 9.82 -10.04 -9.01
CA VAL A 3 11.15 -9.97 -9.66
C VAL A 3 11.72 -8.58 -9.42
N TYR A 4 12.90 -8.54 -8.80
CA TYR A 4 13.64 -7.31 -8.52
C TYR A 4 14.65 -6.98 -9.62
N SER A 5 14.83 -5.70 -9.90
CA SER A 5 15.95 -5.17 -10.69
C SER A 5 16.66 -4.06 -9.91
N PRO A 6 17.97 -4.19 -9.63
CA PRO A 6 18.82 -5.36 -9.90
C PRO A 6 18.32 -6.64 -9.19
N PRO A 7 18.67 -7.85 -9.67
CA PRO A 7 18.22 -9.11 -9.08
C PRO A 7 18.56 -9.27 -7.61
N ALA A 8 17.58 -9.66 -6.80
CA ALA A 8 17.74 -10.03 -5.39
C ALA A 8 17.87 -11.55 -5.27
N LEU A 9 19.10 -12.06 -5.33
CA LEU A 9 19.36 -13.51 -5.32
C LEU A 9 19.14 -14.16 -3.95
N THR A 10 19.26 -13.37 -2.88
CA THR A 10 18.97 -13.78 -1.50
C THR A 10 18.16 -12.69 -0.79
N PRO A 11 17.45 -13.01 0.31
CA PRO A 11 16.74 -12.00 1.09
C PRO A 11 17.63 -10.86 1.59
N GLU A 12 18.89 -11.15 1.94
CA GLU A 12 19.86 -10.19 2.50
C GLU A 12 20.35 -9.18 1.45
N SER A 13 20.18 -9.49 0.17
CA SER A 13 20.53 -8.59 -0.92
C SER A 13 19.62 -7.35 -1.00
N ILE A 14 18.47 -7.39 -0.33
CA ILE A 14 17.59 -6.24 -0.12
C ILE A 14 18.02 -5.58 1.19
N LEU A 15 19.00 -4.68 1.10
CA LEU A 15 19.45 -3.89 2.23
C LEU A 15 18.30 -2.98 2.69
N ARG A 16 18.07 -2.94 4.01
CA ARG A 16 16.96 -2.21 4.61
C ARG A 16 17.38 -1.51 5.89
N ASN A 17 16.69 -0.43 6.22
CA ASN A 17 16.81 0.28 7.49
C ASN A 17 15.42 0.51 8.11
N ILE A 18 15.42 0.73 9.42
CA ILE A 18 14.21 1.19 10.13
C ILE A 18 14.08 2.69 9.87
N VAL A 19 12.96 3.10 9.29
CA VAL A 19 12.64 4.52 9.07
C VAL A 19 11.65 5.07 10.08
N GLU A 20 10.94 4.19 10.77
CA GLU A 20 9.91 4.52 11.74
C GLU A 20 9.66 3.30 12.64
N SER A 21 9.39 3.51 13.92
CA SER A 21 9.05 2.43 14.84
C SER A 21 8.19 2.97 15.98
N ALA A 22 7.18 2.20 16.37
CA ALA A 22 6.34 2.45 17.52
C ALA A 22 6.20 1.14 18.33
N PRO A 23 7.09 0.87 19.30
CA PRO A 23 7.06 -0.37 20.07
C PRO A 23 5.76 -0.59 20.83
N SER A 24 5.09 0.48 21.28
CA SER A 24 3.78 0.42 21.94
C SER A 24 2.68 -0.14 21.05
N LEU A 25 2.84 -0.04 19.73
CA LEU A 25 1.92 -0.56 18.71
C LEU A 25 2.47 -1.83 18.04
N ASN A 26 3.58 -2.40 18.55
CA ASN A 26 4.31 -3.50 17.92
C ASN A 26 4.62 -3.23 16.42
N TYR A 27 4.88 -1.97 16.07
CA TYR A 27 5.05 -1.52 14.70
C TYR A 27 6.51 -1.14 14.43
N THR A 28 7.04 -1.59 13.29
CA THR A 28 8.34 -1.16 12.77
C THR A 28 8.29 -1.09 11.26
N CYS A 29 8.61 0.08 10.70
CA CYS A 29 8.66 0.30 9.27
C CYS A 29 10.07 0.11 8.73
N TRP A 30 10.24 -0.88 7.86
CA TRP A 30 11.46 -1.15 7.13
C TRP A 30 11.36 -0.64 5.70
N GLN A 31 12.36 0.11 5.25
CA GLN A 31 12.46 0.55 3.85
C GLN A 31 13.79 0.09 3.25
N GLN A 32 13.86 0.01 1.91
CA GLN A 32 15.10 -0.32 1.23
C GLN A 32 16.07 0.85 1.38
N ILE A 33 17.36 0.55 1.49
CA ILE A 33 18.39 1.58 1.36
C ILE A 33 18.47 1.98 -0.13
N GLU A 34 18.51 3.28 -0.41
CA GLU A 34 18.64 3.78 -1.78
C GLU A 34 20.05 3.51 -2.36
N PRO A 35 20.17 3.16 -3.66
CA PRO A 35 19.09 3.02 -4.62
C PRO A 35 18.25 1.75 -4.41
N ALA A 36 16.94 1.90 -4.24
CA ALA A 36 16.02 0.80 -4.00
C ALA A 36 15.88 -0.08 -5.25
N ARG A 37 15.85 -1.40 -5.05
CA ARG A 37 15.57 -2.35 -6.12
C ARG A 37 14.12 -2.21 -6.57
N LYS A 38 13.88 -2.31 -7.87
CA LYS A 38 12.56 -2.11 -8.49
C LYS A 38 11.85 -3.43 -8.77
N LEU A 39 10.56 -3.50 -8.49
CA LEU A 39 9.68 -4.63 -8.83
C LEU A 39 9.21 -4.49 -10.28
N ILE A 40 10.07 -4.85 -11.24
CA ILE A 40 9.88 -4.54 -12.66
C ILE A 40 8.58 -5.09 -13.26
N ASN A 41 8.09 -6.23 -12.76
CA ASN A 41 6.84 -6.83 -13.21
C ASN A 41 5.59 -6.14 -12.66
N LEU A 42 5.74 -5.27 -11.65
CA LEU A 42 4.64 -4.50 -11.05
C LEU A 42 4.78 -2.99 -11.34
N ALA A 43 5.93 -2.54 -11.83
CA ALA A 43 6.20 -1.13 -12.12
C ALA A 43 5.27 -0.51 -13.18
N HIS A 44 4.55 -1.34 -13.94
CA HIS A 44 3.60 -0.94 -14.97
C HIS A 44 2.15 -1.27 -14.62
N VAL A 45 1.88 -1.74 -13.40
CA VAL A 45 0.52 -2.09 -12.94
C VAL A 45 0.08 -1.04 -11.92
N PRO A 46 -0.91 -0.19 -12.24
CA PRO A 46 -1.51 0.71 -11.27
C PRO A 46 -2.09 -0.05 -10.08
N VAL A 47 -1.80 0.40 -8.87
CA VAL A 47 -2.30 -0.23 -7.63
C VAL A 47 -3.04 0.80 -6.78
N LEU A 48 -4.24 0.44 -6.35
CA LEU A 48 -4.94 1.14 -5.28
C LEU A 48 -4.87 0.29 -4.01
N MET A 49 -4.38 0.87 -2.93
CA MET A 49 -4.45 0.31 -1.58
C MET A 49 -5.41 1.17 -0.77
N ILE A 50 -6.49 0.56 -0.28
CA ILE A 50 -7.49 1.21 0.56
C ILE A 50 -7.29 0.68 1.97
N THR A 51 -7.22 1.57 2.94
CA THR A 51 -7.09 1.22 4.37
C THR A 51 -8.21 1.93 5.12
N SER A 52 -8.88 1.23 6.04
CA SER A 52 -9.80 1.88 6.96
C SER A 52 -9.06 2.39 8.19
N GLU A 53 -9.69 3.28 8.96
CA GLU A 53 -9.13 3.82 10.19
C GLU A 53 -8.89 2.76 11.29
N SER A 54 -9.42 1.54 11.14
CA SER A 54 -9.40 0.50 12.17
C SER A 54 -8.83 -0.85 11.71
N GLY A 55 -8.28 -1.58 12.68
CA GLY A 55 -7.63 -2.88 12.46
C GLY A 55 -6.13 -2.76 12.22
N GLU A 56 -5.42 -3.88 12.26
CA GLU A 56 -3.94 -3.90 12.23
C GLU A 56 -3.34 -3.25 10.97
N HIS A 57 -4.07 -3.32 9.84
CA HIS A 57 -3.68 -2.68 8.59
C HIS A 57 -3.53 -1.15 8.69
N SER A 58 -4.28 -0.50 9.58
CA SER A 58 -4.16 0.95 9.80
C SER A 58 -2.81 1.34 10.38
N ASN A 59 -2.11 0.40 11.03
CA ASN A 59 -0.76 0.58 11.58
C ASN A 59 0.33 0.51 10.51
N TYR A 60 0.26 -0.46 9.57
CA TYR A 60 1.39 -0.80 8.71
C TYR A 60 1.20 -0.57 7.21
N ASP A 61 -0.02 -0.39 6.70
CA ASP A 61 -0.26 -0.25 5.26
C ASP A 61 0.48 0.96 4.68
N GLY A 62 0.61 2.06 5.43
CA GLY A 62 1.40 3.23 5.02
C GLY A 62 2.87 2.89 4.78
N CYS A 63 3.46 2.00 5.59
CA CYS A 63 4.82 1.52 5.36
C CYS A 63 4.91 0.63 4.12
N THR A 64 3.92 -0.25 3.90
CA THR A 64 3.82 -1.09 2.70
C THR A 64 3.70 -0.24 1.44
N ALA A 65 2.87 0.80 1.46
CA ALA A 65 2.72 1.73 0.34
C ALA A 65 4.04 2.42 0.01
N ARG A 66 4.74 2.96 1.01
CA ARG A 66 6.09 3.55 0.84
C ARG A 66 7.07 2.54 0.24
N TYR A 67 7.00 1.28 0.67
CA TYR A 67 7.85 0.21 0.13
C TYR A 67 7.57 -0.07 -1.35
N LEU A 68 6.30 -0.08 -1.75
CA LEU A 68 5.92 -0.29 -3.14
C LEU A 68 6.31 0.91 -4.01
N THR A 69 6.15 2.13 -3.50
CA THR A 69 6.60 3.36 -4.17
C THR A 69 8.11 3.34 -4.44
N GLN A 70 8.97 3.06 -3.44
CA GLN A 70 10.42 2.96 -3.66
C GLN A 70 10.78 1.81 -4.62
N ALA A 71 9.97 0.73 -4.65
CA ALA A 71 10.14 -0.37 -5.59
C ALA A 71 9.64 -0.03 -7.01
N GLY A 72 9.23 1.21 -7.27
CA GLY A 72 8.81 1.68 -8.59
C GLY A 72 7.39 1.27 -8.98
N VAL A 73 6.58 0.79 -8.03
CA VAL A 73 5.17 0.46 -8.28
C VAL A 73 4.34 1.75 -8.22
N PRO A 74 3.49 2.03 -9.23
CA PRO A 74 2.59 3.17 -9.22
C PRO A 74 1.40 2.89 -8.29
N ILE A 75 1.62 3.10 -6.99
CA ILE A 75 0.63 2.87 -5.95
C ILE A 75 0.00 4.19 -5.48
N GLN A 76 -1.32 4.17 -5.34
CA GLN A 76 -2.07 5.12 -4.54
C GLN A 76 -2.50 4.44 -3.23
N HIS A 77 -2.11 5.01 -2.10
CA HIS A 77 -2.63 4.62 -0.80
C HIS A 77 -3.68 5.64 -0.36
N LEU A 78 -4.89 5.16 -0.08
CA LEU A 78 -6.02 5.98 0.34
C LEU A 78 -6.54 5.46 1.67
N ARG A 79 -6.66 6.34 2.66
CA ARG A 79 -7.34 6.05 3.92
C ARG A 79 -8.79 6.51 3.81
N LEU A 80 -9.74 5.67 4.23
CA LEU A 80 -11.17 5.96 4.07
C LEU A 80 -11.60 7.23 4.81
N GLU A 81 -11.01 7.49 5.97
CA GLU A 81 -11.29 8.68 6.78
C GLU A 81 -10.86 9.97 6.08
N ASP A 82 -9.82 9.93 5.22
CA ASP A 82 -9.35 11.09 4.46
C ASP A 82 -10.37 11.52 3.39
N VAL A 83 -11.28 10.62 3.02
CA VAL A 83 -12.39 10.87 2.08
C VAL A 83 -13.76 10.88 2.76
N GLY A 84 -13.80 11.00 4.09
CA GLY A 84 -15.05 11.12 4.85
C GLY A 84 -15.87 9.83 4.96
N ILE A 85 -15.24 8.67 4.79
CA ILE A 85 -15.84 7.36 5.03
C ILE A 85 -15.28 6.81 6.35
N HIS A 86 -16.14 6.66 7.34
CA HIS A 86 -15.75 6.28 8.71
C HIS A 86 -16.50 5.03 9.20
N GLY A 87 -15.99 4.44 10.26
CA GLY A 87 -16.60 3.32 10.97
C GLY A 87 -16.27 1.95 10.39
N ASN A 88 -15.36 1.87 9.41
CA ASN A 88 -15.04 0.63 8.72
C ASN A 88 -13.92 -0.18 9.39
N GLY A 89 -14.11 -1.50 9.44
CA GLY A 89 -13.08 -2.49 9.79
C GLY A 89 -12.24 -2.96 8.60
N HIS A 90 -11.34 -3.90 8.84
CA HIS A 90 -10.50 -4.50 7.80
C HIS A 90 -11.34 -5.14 6.67
N MET A 91 -12.43 -5.80 7.04
CA MET A 91 -13.34 -6.45 6.09
C MET A 91 -14.40 -5.48 5.54
N MET A 92 -14.01 -4.23 5.27
CA MET A 92 -14.89 -3.13 4.82
C MET A 92 -15.78 -3.49 3.62
N PHE A 93 -15.37 -4.44 2.78
CA PHE A 93 -16.16 -4.91 1.64
C PHE A 93 -17.40 -5.74 2.04
N MET A 94 -17.46 -6.25 3.27
CA MET A 94 -18.61 -6.99 3.83
C MET A 94 -19.53 -6.12 4.69
N GLU A 95 -19.17 -4.85 4.89
CA GLU A 95 -19.87 -3.98 5.85
C GLU A 95 -21.02 -3.20 5.20
N LYS A 96 -21.87 -2.57 6.03
CA LYS A 96 -23.14 -1.94 5.60
C LYS A 96 -22.98 -0.87 4.52
N ASN A 97 -21.84 -0.19 4.48
CA ASN A 97 -21.52 0.89 3.56
C ASN A 97 -20.53 0.45 2.46
N SER A 98 -20.34 -0.85 2.22
CA SER A 98 -19.43 -1.36 1.18
C SER A 98 -19.75 -0.79 -0.22
N ALA A 99 -21.04 -0.63 -0.55
CA ALA A 99 -21.46 0.02 -1.79
C ALA A 99 -21.00 1.48 -1.90
N LYS A 100 -20.97 2.22 -0.78
CA LYS A 100 -20.44 3.59 -0.72
C LYS A 100 -18.95 3.61 -1.07
N ILE A 101 -18.18 2.68 -0.50
CA ILE A 101 -16.74 2.55 -0.78
C ILE A 101 -16.51 2.25 -2.27
N VAL A 102 -17.31 1.36 -2.86
CA VAL A 102 -17.21 1.06 -4.29
C VAL A 102 -17.50 2.30 -5.14
N GLN A 103 -18.61 3.00 -4.89
CA GLN A 103 -19.05 4.13 -5.70
C GLN A 103 -18.17 5.37 -5.56
N GLU A 104 -17.67 5.65 -4.35
CA GLU A 104 -16.93 6.89 -4.07
C GLU A 104 -15.41 6.73 -4.21
N VAL A 105 -14.89 5.49 -4.15
CA VAL A 105 -13.43 5.23 -4.16
C VAL A 105 -13.03 4.32 -5.31
N VAL A 106 -13.57 3.10 -5.37
CA VAL A 106 -13.08 2.06 -6.29
C VAL A 106 -13.43 2.36 -7.74
N GLU A 107 -14.70 2.63 -8.03
CA GLU A 107 -15.18 2.93 -9.39
C GLU A 107 -14.49 4.17 -9.98
N PRO A 108 -14.44 5.32 -9.29
CA PRO A 108 -13.75 6.50 -9.81
C PRO A 108 -12.28 6.24 -10.12
N TRP A 109 -11.59 5.46 -9.26
CA TRP A 109 -10.20 5.10 -9.48
C TRP A 109 -10.03 4.24 -10.74
N ILE A 110 -10.87 3.20 -10.91
CA ILE A 110 -10.85 2.34 -12.10
C ILE A 110 -11.11 3.17 -13.37
N PHE A 111 -12.11 4.05 -13.34
CA PHE A 111 -12.42 4.94 -14.47
C PHE A 111 -11.29 5.93 -14.80
N ALA A 112 -10.50 6.35 -13.82
CA ALA A 112 -9.33 7.18 -14.06
C ALA A 112 -8.21 6.39 -14.76
N GLN A 113 -8.03 5.10 -14.43
CA GLN A 113 -7.01 4.26 -15.07
C GLN A 113 -7.32 3.93 -16.53
N SER A 114 -8.60 3.81 -16.91
CA SER A 114 -8.99 3.50 -18.30
C SER A 114 -8.80 4.66 -19.29
N LYS A 115 -8.49 5.86 -18.79
CA LYS A 115 -8.20 7.05 -19.60
C LYS A 115 -6.71 7.36 -19.73
N ALA A 116 -5.85 6.60 -19.05
CA ALA A 116 -4.40 6.77 -19.01
C ALA A 116 -3.68 5.95 -20.09
#